data_AF-A0A6M1ZB33-F1
#
_entry.id   AF-A0A6M1ZB33-F1
#
_cell.length_a   1.000
_cell.length_b   1.000
_cell.length_c   1.000
_cell.angle_alpha   90.00
_cell.angle_beta   90.00
_cell.angle_gamma   90.00
#
_symmetry.space_group_name_H-M   'P 1'
#
loop_
_entity.id
_entity.type
_entity.pdbx_description
1 polymer ?
#
loop_
_entity_poly.entity_id
_entity_poly.type
_entity_poly.pdbx_seq_one_letter_code
_entity_poly.pdbx_strand_id
1 'polypeptide(L)'
;MKGTTPKNRRFVIQKHRARTLHYDFRLQMGGVLKSWAVPKGPPKKIGEKHLAILTEDHPLAYAKFEGTIPEGHYGAGTVEIWDSGSYRNLKEASIKQCFKEGVLEFELDGHRLKGRYALIHFKEKNWLLTKLRIKR
;
A
#
# COMPACT_ATOMS: atom_id res chain seq x y z
N MET A 1 -5.93 21.59 23.55
CA MET A 1 -5.70 21.04 22.20
C MET A 1 -4.62 19.96 22.30
N LYS A 2 -4.96 18.67 22.19
CA LYS A 2 -3.98 17.58 22.32
C LYS A 2 -3.51 17.18 20.92
N GLY A 3 -2.37 17.70 20.50
CA GLY A 3 -1.68 17.24 19.29
C GLY A 3 -1.25 15.79 19.48
N THR A 4 -2.01 14.85 18.93
CA THR A 4 -1.62 13.43 18.90
C THR A 4 -0.42 13.29 17.98
N THR A 5 0.72 12.88 18.55
CA THR A 5 1.90 12.43 17.81
C THR A 5 1.45 11.45 16.70
N PRO A 6 1.92 11.59 15.45
CA PRO A 6 1.54 10.66 14.40
C PRO A 6 1.98 9.26 14.82
N LYS A 7 1.03 8.38 15.12
CA LYS A 7 1.32 6.95 15.32
C LYS A 7 1.93 6.47 14.00
N ASN A 8 3.23 6.16 13.97
CA ASN A 8 3.89 5.60 12.80
C ASN A 8 3.17 4.31 12.40
N ARG A 9 2.34 4.39 11.35
CA ARG A 9 1.58 3.24 10.82
C ARG A 9 2.51 2.46 9.90
N ARG A 10 2.31 1.15 9.79
CA ARG A 10 3.17 0.29 8.96
C ARG A 10 2.67 0.20 7.53
N PHE A 11 3.59 0.07 6.59
CA PHE A 11 3.30 -0.43 5.26
C PHE A 11 4.16 -1.66 4.97
N VAL A 12 3.67 -2.49 4.06
CA VAL A 12 4.42 -3.62 3.50
C VAL A 12 4.10 -3.72 2.02
N ILE A 13 5.09 -4.11 1.24
CA ILE A 13 4.96 -4.47 -0.16
C ILE A 13 5.46 -5.88 -0.30
N GLN A 14 4.57 -6.78 -0.69
CA GLN A 14 4.94 -8.17 -0.97
C GLN A 14 5.03 -8.38 -2.47
N LYS A 15 6.13 -8.95 -2.94
CA LYS A 15 6.24 -9.44 -4.31
C LYS A 15 5.58 -10.81 -4.35
N HIS A 16 4.58 -10.93 -5.22
CA HIS A 16 3.74 -12.11 -5.30
C HIS A 16 3.85 -12.74 -6.68
N ARG A 17 4.48 -13.92 -6.73
CA ARG A 17 4.56 -14.78 -7.92
C ARG A 17 3.40 -15.77 -7.90
N ALA A 18 2.21 -15.26 -8.24
CA ALA A 18 1.04 -16.07 -8.53
C ALA A 18 1.04 -16.47 -10.03
N ARG A 19 -0.14 -16.65 -10.64
CA ARG A 19 -0.29 -16.81 -12.11
C ARG A 19 0.44 -15.72 -12.89
N THR A 20 0.40 -14.49 -12.38
CA THR A 20 1.17 -13.36 -12.88
C THR A 20 1.93 -12.72 -11.73
N LEU A 21 3.14 -12.23 -12.03
CA LEU A 21 3.91 -11.44 -11.09
C LEU A 21 3.19 -10.12 -10.83
N HIS A 22 2.93 -9.82 -9.56
CA HIS A 22 2.44 -8.53 -9.12
C HIS A 22 3.01 -8.20 -7.74
N TYR A 23 2.68 -7.01 -7.23
CA TYR A 23 3.09 -6.57 -5.90
C TYR A 23 1.86 -6.21 -5.08
N ASP A 24 1.69 -6.84 -3.93
CA ASP A 24 0.65 -6.49 -2.97
C ASP A 24 1.14 -5.32 -2.12
N PHE A 25 0.60 -4.14 -2.38
CA PHE A 25 0.87 -2.91 -1.62
C PHE A 25 -0.14 -2.80 -0.48
N ARG A 26 0.33 -2.68 0.77
CA ARG A 26 -0.55 -2.70 1.93
C ARG A 26 -0.25 -1.57 2.91
N LEU A 27 -1.30 -0.92 3.39
CA LEU A 27 -1.24 0.11 4.43
C LEU A 27 -2.02 -0.33 5.67
N GLN A 28 -1.38 -0.24 6.84
CA GLN A 28 -2.05 -0.47 8.12
C GLN A 28 -3.03 0.66 8.42
N MET A 29 -4.33 0.38 8.34
CA MET A 29 -5.35 1.33 8.79
C MET A 29 -6.55 0.61 9.40
N GLY A 30 -7.02 1.13 10.53
CA GLY A 30 -8.21 0.59 11.19
C GLY A 30 -8.11 -0.82 11.75
N GLY A 31 -6.91 -1.27 12.10
CA GLY A 31 -6.70 -2.61 12.66
C GLY A 31 -6.45 -3.70 11.61
N VAL A 32 -6.46 -3.35 10.32
CA VAL A 32 -6.19 -4.26 9.21
C VAL A 32 -5.13 -3.68 8.27
N LEU A 33 -4.67 -4.51 7.34
CA LEU A 33 -3.89 -4.12 6.17
C LEU A 33 -4.85 -3.91 4.99
N LYS A 34 -5.15 -2.65 4.68
CA LYS A 34 -5.83 -2.31 3.42
C LYS A 34 -4.87 -2.57 2.28
N SER A 35 -5.31 -3.33 1.29
CA SER A 35 -4.41 -3.99 0.35
C SER A 35 -4.80 -3.74 -1.10
N TRP A 36 -3.79 -3.52 -1.94
CA TRP A 36 -3.95 -3.37 -3.38
C TRP A 36 -2.96 -4.25 -4.13
N ALA A 37 -3.43 -4.98 -5.14
CA ALA A 37 -2.57 -5.62 -6.11
C ALA A 37 -2.08 -4.58 -7.13
N VAL A 38 -0.77 -4.47 -7.31
CA VAL A 38 -0.11 -3.52 -8.21
C VAL A 38 0.71 -4.30 -9.26
N PRO A 39 0.15 -4.58 -10.46
CA PRO A 39 0.78 -5.48 -11.44
C PRO A 39 2.19 -5.06 -11.85
N LYS A 40 2.42 -3.75 -12.04
CA LYS A 40 3.73 -3.20 -12.42
C LYS A 40 4.62 -2.83 -11.21
N GLY A 41 4.16 -3.14 -10.00
CA GLY A 41 4.78 -2.68 -8.75
C GLY A 41 4.59 -1.19 -8.48
N PRO A 42 4.98 -0.67 -7.30
CA PRO A 42 4.86 0.75 -7.01
C PRO A 42 5.78 1.62 -7.89
N PRO A 43 5.33 2.81 -8.31
CA PRO A 43 6.15 3.71 -9.11
C PRO A 43 7.36 4.19 -8.29
N LYS A 44 8.52 4.25 -8.94
CA LYS A 44 9.76 4.72 -8.30
C LYS A 44 10.09 6.15 -8.70
N LYS A 45 9.64 6.58 -9.87
CA LYS A 45 9.90 7.93 -10.39
C LYS A 45 8.64 8.80 -10.34
N ILE A 46 8.85 10.11 -10.21
CA ILE A 46 7.77 11.09 -10.33
C ILE A 46 7.27 11.08 -11.78
N GLY A 47 5.95 11.19 -11.97
CA GLY A 47 5.31 11.14 -13.29
C GLY A 47 4.81 9.75 -13.68
N GLU A 48 5.33 8.68 -13.07
CA GLU A 48 4.81 7.32 -13.24
C GLU A 48 3.44 7.16 -12.55
N LYS A 49 2.53 6.49 -13.26
CA LYS A 49 1.14 6.23 -12.84
C LYS A 49 0.85 4.75 -13.00
N HIS A 50 0.72 4.03 -11.89
CA HIS A 50 0.49 2.58 -11.91
C HIS A 50 -0.91 2.25 -11.40
N LEU A 51 -1.56 1.26 -12.03
CA LEU A 51 -2.82 0.70 -11.55
C LEU A 51 -2.61 -0.04 -10.23
N ALA A 52 -3.45 0.25 -9.25
CA ALA A 52 -3.54 -0.45 -7.97
C ALA A 52 -4.99 -0.93 -7.77
N ILE A 53 -5.19 -2.24 -7.71
CA ILE A 53 -6.52 -2.86 -7.64
C ILE A 53 -6.79 -3.24 -6.19
N LEU A 54 -7.82 -2.66 -5.58
CA LEU A 54 -8.22 -2.94 -4.21
C LEU A 54 -8.59 -4.42 -4.05
N THR A 55 -8.00 -5.04 -3.04
CA THR A 55 -8.19 -6.45 -2.66
C THR A 55 -8.75 -6.55 -1.24
N GLU A 56 -8.94 -7.77 -0.75
CA GLU A 56 -9.46 -8.01 0.59
C GLU A 56 -8.52 -7.49 1.68
N ASP A 57 -9.10 -7.18 2.84
CA ASP A 57 -8.33 -6.79 4.01
C ASP A 57 -7.52 -7.97 4.52
N HIS A 58 -6.30 -7.70 4.97
CA HIS A 58 -5.44 -8.73 5.56
C HIS A 58 -5.20 -8.45 7.05
N PRO A 59 -5.03 -9.50 7.88
CA PRO A 59 -4.69 -9.30 9.28
C PRO A 59 -3.30 -8.68 9.42
N LEU A 60 -3.06 -7.91 10.48
CA LEU A 60 -1.78 -7.22 10.69
C LEU A 60 -0.58 -8.17 10.76
N ALA A 61 -0.78 -9.41 11.23
CA ALA A 61 0.25 -10.44 11.27
C ALA A 61 0.77 -10.80 9.87
N TYR A 62 -0.06 -10.65 8.84
CA TYR A 62 0.29 -10.96 7.44
C TYR A 62 1.40 -10.06 6.89
N ALA A 63 1.66 -8.91 7.52
CA ALA A 63 2.76 -8.04 7.12
C ALA A 63 4.16 -8.67 7.27
N LYS A 64 4.26 -9.78 8.01
CA LYS A 64 5.50 -10.54 8.19
C LYS A 64 5.52 -11.85 7.41
N PHE A 65 4.48 -12.14 6.62
CA PHE A 65 4.38 -13.39 5.90
C PHE A 65 5.30 -13.41 4.68
N GLU A 66 6.11 -14.45 4.59
CA GLU A 66 6.88 -14.88 3.42
C GLU A 66 6.73 -16.39 3.30
N GLY A 67 6.64 -16.90 2.07
CA GLY A 67 6.47 -18.32 1.82
C GLY A 67 5.64 -18.61 0.58
N THR A 68 5.30 -19.88 0.38
CA THR A 68 4.51 -20.34 -0.76
C THR A 68 3.11 -20.71 -0.30
N ILE A 69 2.11 -20.09 -0.91
CA ILE A 69 0.69 -20.46 -0.75
C ILE A 69 0.41 -21.60 -1.74
N PRO A 70 -0.08 -22.76 -1.27
CA PRO A 70 -0.30 -23.92 -2.13
C PRO A 70 -1.32 -23.65 -3.24
N GLU A 71 -1.20 -24.39 -4.34
CA GLU A 71 -2.18 -24.34 -5.42
C GLU A 71 -3.60 -24.72 -4.94
N GLY A 72 -4.62 -24.16 -5.58
CA GLY A 72 -6.02 -24.34 -5.18
C GLY A 72 -6.49 -23.41 -4.06
N HIS A 73 -5.58 -22.74 -3.36
CA HIS A 73 -5.92 -21.70 -2.37
C HIS A 73 -5.99 -20.31 -3.01
N TYR A 74 -6.79 -19.43 -2.40
CA TYR A 74 -6.80 -18.01 -2.77
C TYR A 74 -5.42 -17.39 -2.55
N GLY A 75 -4.88 -16.75 -3.59
CA GLY A 75 -3.52 -16.20 -3.56
C GLY A 75 -2.41 -17.24 -3.72
N ALA A 76 -2.68 -18.41 -4.31
CA ALA A 76 -1.64 -19.39 -4.64
C ALA A 76 -0.45 -18.76 -5.36
N GLY A 77 0.76 -19.06 -4.89
CA GLY A 77 1.98 -18.45 -5.37
C GLY A 77 3.02 -18.22 -4.28
N THR A 78 4.21 -17.77 -4.69
CA THR A 78 5.28 -17.42 -3.74
C THR A 78 5.22 -15.95 -3.37
N VAL A 79 5.27 -15.66 -2.08
CA VAL A 79 5.19 -14.33 -1.47
C VAL A 79 6.51 -14.02 -0.78
N GLU A 80 7.12 -12.89 -1.15
CA GLU A 80 8.36 -12.35 -0.56
C GLU A 80 8.12 -10.92 -0.11
N ILE A 81 8.66 -10.48 1.03
CA ILE A 81 8.62 -9.08 1.44
C ILE A 81 9.61 -8.32 0.55
N TRP A 82 9.06 -7.51 -0.35
CA TRP A 82 9.85 -6.69 -1.24
C TRP A 82 10.32 -5.41 -0.55
N ASP A 83 9.44 -4.77 0.21
CA ASP A 83 9.77 -3.59 1.02
C ASP A 83 8.83 -3.50 2.22
N SER A 84 9.29 -2.85 3.28
CA SER A 84 8.47 -2.58 4.45
C SER A 84 8.99 -1.36 5.20
N GLY A 85 8.13 -0.76 6.02
CA GLY A 85 8.53 0.39 6.82
C GLY A 85 7.34 1.08 7.46
N SER A 86 7.51 2.37 7.72
CA SER A 86 6.45 3.21 8.26
C SER A 86 5.88 4.15 7.19
N TYR A 87 4.66 4.60 7.39
CA TYR A 87 4.08 5.66 6.59
C TYR A 87 3.38 6.70 7.46
N ARG A 88 3.37 7.94 6.97
CA ARG A 88 2.67 9.07 7.58
C ARG A 88 1.55 9.54 6.66
N ASN A 89 0.37 9.75 7.23
CA ASN A 89 -0.72 10.41 6.52
C ASN A 89 -0.37 11.90 6.34
N LEU A 90 -0.60 12.45 5.16
CA LEU A 90 -0.29 13.86 4.84
C LEU A 90 -1.54 14.75 4.81
N LYS A 91 -2.74 14.16 4.96
CA LYS A 91 -4.01 14.89 5.08
C LYS A 91 -4.35 15.16 6.55
N GLU A 92 -5.09 16.24 6.80
CA GLU A 92 -5.68 16.55 8.12
C GLU A 92 -6.73 15.53 8.52
N ALA A 93 -7.59 15.13 7.57
CA ALA A 93 -8.57 14.07 7.77
C ALA A 93 -7.89 12.74 8.11
N SER A 94 -8.56 11.90 8.89
CA SER A 94 -8.02 10.59 9.26
C SER A 94 -7.80 9.72 8.02
N ILE A 95 -6.79 8.84 8.04
CA ILE A 95 -6.52 7.94 6.90
C ILE A 95 -7.74 7.09 6.49
N LYS A 96 -8.61 6.74 7.44
CA LYS A 96 -9.88 6.03 7.18
C LYS A 96 -10.86 6.89 6.38
N GLN A 97 -10.93 8.18 6.71
CA GLN A 97 -11.78 9.12 6.01
C GLN A 97 -11.26 9.39 4.61
N CYS A 98 -9.95 9.63 4.47
CA CYS A 98 -9.30 9.75 3.17
C CYS A 98 -9.52 8.53 2.27
N PHE A 99 -9.53 7.32 2.84
CA PHE A 99 -9.86 6.09 2.10
C PHE A 99 -11.30 6.09 1.59
N LYS A 100 -12.27 6.49 2.43
CA LYS A 100 -13.69 6.60 2.04
C LYS A 100 -13.91 7.67 0.96
N GLU A 101 -13.17 8.77 1.03
CA GLU A 101 -13.18 9.87 0.06
C GLU A 101 -12.43 9.52 -1.23
N GLY A 102 -11.75 8.38 -1.29
CA GLY A 102 -11.05 7.91 -2.48
C GLY A 102 -9.70 8.59 -2.75
N VAL A 103 -9.16 9.37 -1.82
CA VAL A 103 -7.88 10.08 -2.01
C VAL A 103 -7.00 9.92 -0.78
N LEU A 104 -5.94 9.11 -0.91
CA LEU A 104 -4.91 8.95 0.10
C LEU A 104 -3.66 9.71 -0.34
N GLU A 105 -3.13 10.57 0.52
CA GLU A 105 -1.79 11.16 0.37
C GLU A 105 -0.95 10.82 1.59
N PHE A 106 0.19 10.18 1.37
CA PHE A 106 1.02 9.66 2.43
C PHE A 106 2.50 9.72 2.07
N GLU A 107 3.35 9.71 3.08
CA GLU A 107 4.79 9.60 2.94
C GLU A 107 5.26 8.25 3.42
N LEU A 108 6.00 7.54 2.58
CA LEU A 108 6.62 6.27 2.91
C LEU A 108 8.04 6.49 3.42
N ASP A 109 8.42 5.73 4.44
CA ASP A 109 9.79 5.56 4.92
C ASP A 109 10.05 4.06 5.09
N GLY A 110 10.46 3.42 3.99
CA GLY A 110 10.94 2.04 4.00
C GLY A 110 12.34 1.91 3.42
N HIS A 111 12.77 0.69 3.17
CA HIS A 111 14.12 0.41 2.70
C HIS A 111 14.30 0.75 1.21
N ARG A 112 13.28 0.49 0.39
CA ARG A 112 13.31 0.74 -1.07
C ARG A 112 12.53 1.98 -1.47
N LEU A 113 11.33 2.18 -0.92
CA LEU A 113 10.49 3.33 -1.23
C LEU A 113 10.55 4.36 -0.10
N LYS A 114 10.90 5.58 -0.50
CA LYS A 114 10.89 6.76 0.37
C LYS A 114 10.18 7.94 -0.29
N GLY A 115 9.55 8.78 0.50
CA GLY A 115 8.92 10.04 0.05
C GLY A 115 7.42 9.93 -0.19
N ARG A 116 6.86 10.96 -0.84
CA ARG A 116 5.40 11.17 -0.92
C ARG A 116 4.77 10.40 -2.08
N TYR A 117 3.59 9.84 -1.81
CA TYR A 117 2.78 9.05 -2.74
C TYR A 117 1.30 9.41 -2.59
N ALA A 118 0.54 9.12 -3.64
CA ALA A 118 -0.91 9.16 -3.60
C ALA A 118 -1.53 7.87 -4.14
N LEU A 119 -2.65 7.47 -3.54
CA LEU A 119 -3.61 6.50 -4.08
C LEU A 119 -4.92 7.24 -4.35
N ILE A 120 -5.37 7.23 -5.60
CA ILE A 120 -6.57 7.95 -6.04
C ILE A 120 -7.56 6.96 -6.66
N HIS A 121 -8.71 6.77 -6.03
CA HIS A 121 -9.80 5.93 -6.53
C HIS A 121 -10.45 6.58 -7.75
N PHE A 122 -10.75 5.80 -8.78
CA PHE A 122 -11.40 6.34 -9.99
C PHE A 122 -12.51 5.46 -10.54
N LYS A 123 -12.55 4.15 -10.25
CA LYS A 123 -13.64 3.26 -10.67
C LYS A 123 -13.64 1.96 -9.88
N GLU A 124 -14.77 1.54 -9.33
CA GLU A 124 -14.96 0.22 -8.69
C GLU A 124 -13.83 -0.14 -7.70
N LYS A 125 -12.95 -1.09 -8.04
CA LYS A 125 -11.79 -1.48 -7.23
C LYS A 125 -10.49 -0.81 -7.70
N ASN A 126 -10.51 -0.01 -8.75
CA ASN A 126 -9.32 0.55 -9.39
C ASN A 126 -8.91 1.90 -8.79
N TRP A 127 -7.64 1.96 -8.41
CA TRP A 127 -6.95 3.11 -7.88
C TRP A 127 -5.71 3.42 -8.73
N LEU A 128 -5.30 4.67 -8.73
CA LEU A 128 -4.06 5.15 -9.31
C LEU A 128 -3.03 5.33 -8.20
N LEU A 129 -1.93 4.60 -8.25
CA LEU A 129 -0.77 4.81 -7.39
C LEU A 129 0.26 5.68 -8.13
N THR A 130 0.66 6.79 -7.53
CA THR A 130 1.65 7.71 -8.12
C THR A 130 2.60 8.30 -7.07
N LYS A 131 3.84 8.58 -7.47
CA LYS A 131 4.83 9.27 -6.64
C LYS A 131 4.68 10.77 -6.82
N LEU A 132 4.57 11.51 -5.71
CA LEU A 132 4.38 12.95 -5.71
C LEU A 132 5.72 13.69 -5.68
N ARG A 133 5.73 14.88 -6.30
CA ARG A 133 6.84 15.82 -6.15
C ARG A 133 6.80 16.45 -4.76
N ILE A 134 7.95 16.52 -4.09
CA ILE A 134 8.08 17.31 -2.87
C ILE A 134 7.97 18.77 -3.29
N LYS A 135 6.90 19.45 -2.87
CA LYS A 135 6.82 20.91 -3.00
C LYS A 135 7.84 21.49 -2.01
N ARG A 136 8.83 22.22 -2.54
CA ARG A 136 9.69 23.11 -1.76
C ARG A 136 8.89 24.33 -1.32
#